data_AF-A0A9P5JHJ1-F1
#
_entry.id   AF-A0A9P5JHJ1-F1
#
_cell.length_a   1.000
_cell.length_b   1.000
_cell.length_c   1.000
_cell.angle_alpha   90.00
_cell.angle_beta   90.00
_cell.angle_gamma   90.00
#
_symmetry.space_group_name_H-M   'P 1'
#
loop_
_entity.id
_entity.type
_entity.pdbx_description
1 polymer ?
#
loop_
_entity_poly.entity_id
_entity_poly.type
_entity_poly.pdbx_seq_one_letter_code
_entity_poly.pdbx_strand_id
1 'polypeptide(L)'
;MDATTSFNKSNNPRNAQSDSDPLSQLPPPLEPSWINAEPVDEFVRDIGDFIASHAKGRSHIEVKIQVEAKIGRIIDTRTNQRLALPVRSETILNISGVRFESNMTLEQHAHYNRLLNGRVETTNSSNYPHAKIGYSHTRVVDSFHPSPSPRPNSKLRLTRDERTGAVQECVIKERLGNIDIFCPRHNVDWRISVNVEIPVDPPETAVEYTRRKDRLTYTHQAFRIDLTQVNGGEQDPSKLGHELEVEFRDAVELTRLATIKETQPESGWVYDEIIHVFVNNVRILVRNAL
;
A
#
# COMPACT_ATOMS: atom_id res chain seq x y z
N MET A 1 -14.58 -76.50 -44.81
CA MET A 1 -15.60 -76.28 -43.77
C MET A 1 -14.90 -76.54 -42.46
N ASP A 2 -14.31 -75.47 -41.92
CA ASP A 2 -13.33 -75.53 -40.85
C ASP A 2 -13.95 -75.72 -39.47
N ALA A 3 -13.21 -76.44 -38.64
CA ALA A 3 -13.43 -76.66 -37.22
C ALA A 3 -13.28 -75.37 -36.40
N THR A 4 -13.96 -75.27 -35.25
CA THR A 4 -13.29 -75.00 -33.96
C THR A 4 -14.23 -75.02 -32.75
N THR A 5 -13.75 -75.73 -31.73
CA THR A 5 -14.12 -75.73 -30.32
C THR A 5 -13.92 -74.36 -29.68
N SER A 6 -14.80 -73.90 -28.76
CA SER A 6 -14.37 -72.97 -27.71
C SER A 6 -15.20 -73.08 -26.43
N PHE A 7 -14.46 -73.02 -25.33
CA PHE A 7 -14.86 -73.19 -23.94
C PHE A 7 -15.68 -72.00 -23.42
N ASN A 8 -16.70 -72.32 -22.63
CA ASN A 8 -17.40 -71.39 -21.77
C ASN A 8 -16.45 -70.92 -20.64
N LYS A 9 -15.97 -69.67 -20.69
CA LYS A 9 -15.37 -68.99 -19.55
C LYS A 9 -16.36 -67.95 -19.03
N SER A 10 -16.85 -68.19 -17.81
CA SER A 10 -17.59 -67.23 -17.00
C SER A 10 -16.75 -65.97 -16.80
N ASN A 11 -17.08 -64.90 -17.49
CA ASN A 11 -16.56 -63.56 -17.17
C ASN A 11 -17.32 -63.03 -15.97
N ASN A 12 -16.70 -63.18 -14.80
CA ASN A 12 -17.03 -62.43 -13.60
C ASN A 12 -16.70 -60.95 -13.87
N PRO A 13 -17.65 -60.00 -13.80
CA PRO A 13 -17.28 -58.60 -13.86
C PRO A 13 -16.55 -58.27 -12.56
N ARG A 14 -15.24 -58.03 -12.67
CA ARG A 14 -14.47 -57.42 -11.59
C ARG A 14 -15.16 -56.10 -11.25
N ASN A 15 -15.54 -55.95 -9.99
CA ASN A 15 -15.88 -54.66 -9.38
C ASN A 15 -14.81 -53.66 -9.79
N ALA A 16 -15.12 -52.79 -10.74
CA ALA A 16 -14.43 -51.53 -10.87
C ALA A 16 -14.85 -50.72 -9.65
N GLN A 17 -14.03 -50.77 -8.59
CA GLN A 17 -14.04 -49.73 -7.58
C GLN A 17 -13.76 -48.44 -8.33
N SER A 18 -14.81 -47.66 -8.55
CA SER A 18 -14.71 -46.28 -8.97
C SER A 18 -13.91 -45.56 -7.89
N ASP A 19 -12.65 -45.26 -8.17
CA ASP A 19 -11.90 -44.23 -7.45
C ASP A 19 -12.68 -42.92 -7.64
N SER A 20 -13.67 -42.68 -6.77
CA SER A 20 -14.38 -41.41 -6.74
C SER A 20 -13.38 -40.36 -6.31
N ASP A 21 -13.08 -39.42 -7.22
CA ASP A 21 -12.22 -38.27 -6.95
C ASP A 21 -12.65 -37.62 -5.61
N PRO A 22 -11.75 -37.50 -4.61
CA PRO A 22 -12.08 -36.91 -3.31
C PRO A 22 -12.72 -35.52 -3.41
N LEU A 23 -12.48 -34.79 -4.50
CA LEU A 23 -13.09 -33.48 -4.78
C LEU A 23 -14.57 -33.57 -5.17
N SER A 24 -15.03 -34.71 -5.67
CA SER A 24 -16.44 -34.95 -6.04
C SER A 24 -17.36 -35.15 -4.83
N GLN A 25 -16.80 -35.28 -3.62
CA GLN A 25 -17.53 -35.46 -2.36
C GLN A 25 -17.55 -34.20 -1.48
N LEU A 26 -17.05 -33.07 -1.97
CA LEU A 26 -17.07 -31.83 -1.19
C LEU A 26 -18.50 -31.30 -1.04
N PRO A 27 -18.87 -30.79 0.15
CA PRO A 27 -20.14 -30.09 0.32
C PRO A 27 -20.19 -28.84 -0.58
N PRO A 28 -21.40 -28.34 -0.90
CA PRO A 28 -21.53 -27.08 -1.62
C PRO A 28 -20.87 -25.93 -0.84
N PRO A 29 -20.44 -24.85 -1.53
CA PRO A 29 -19.96 -23.65 -0.86
C PRO A 29 -20.98 -23.12 0.14
N LEU A 30 -20.51 -22.66 1.29
CA LEU A 30 -21.35 -22.02 2.30
C LEU A 30 -21.79 -20.63 1.82
N GLU A 31 -23.00 -20.24 2.21
CA GLU A 31 -23.44 -18.86 2.11
C GLU A 31 -22.59 -17.96 3.04
N PRO A 32 -22.34 -16.69 2.68
CA PRO A 32 -21.52 -15.77 3.46
C PRO A 32 -22.11 -15.46 4.85
N SER A 33 -23.42 -15.52 5.02
CA SER A 33 -24.11 -15.37 6.30
C SER A 33 -25.56 -15.87 6.22
N TRP A 34 -26.29 -15.86 7.35
CA TRP A 34 -27.72 -16.23 7.43
C TRP A 34 -28.66 -15.32 6.63
N ILE A 35 -28.18 -14.16 6.16
CA ILE A 35 -28.89 -13.27 5.23
C ILE A 35 -28.26 -13.24 3.83
N ASN A 36 -27.32 -14.15 3.55
CA ASN A 36 -26.58 -14.23 2.29
C ASN A 36 -25.87 -12.90 1.91
N ALA A 37 -25.30 -12.22 2.92
CA ALA A 37 -24.47 -11.01 2.74
C ALA A 37 -23.25 -11.00 3.67
N GLU A 38 -22.12 -10.46 3.22
CA GLU A 38 -20.94 -10.29 4.07
C GLU A 38 -21.11 -9.07 5.00
N PRO A 39 -20.73 -9.16 6.29
CA PRO A 39 -20.68 -7.98 7.15
C PRO A 39 -19.58 -7.03 6.68
N VAL A 40 -19.75 -5.75 6.96
CA VAL A 40 -18.72 -4.75 6.62
C VAL A 40 -17.48 -4.96 7.49
N ASP A 41 -16.31 -4.90 6.86
CA ASP A 41 -15.03 -4.87 7.58
C ASP A 41 -14.88 -3.50 8.26
N GLU A 42 -15.16 -3.44 9.57
CA GLU A 42 -15.07 -2.21 10.36
C GLU A 42 -13.66 -1.59 10.33
N PHE A 43 -12.61 -2.40 10.17
CA PHE A 43 -11.24 -1.89 10.04
C PHE A 43 -11.08 -1.06 8.74
N VAL A 44 -11.61 -1.58 7.64
CA VAL A 44 -11.57 -0.92 6.33
C VAL A 44 -12.49 0.31 6.34
N ARG A 45 -13.65 0.22 7.01
CA ARG A 45 -14.55 1.36 7.19
C ARG A 45 -13.87 2.49 7.98
N ASP A 46 -13.25 2.19 9.11
CA ASP A 46 -12.57 3.20 9.94
C ASP A 46 -11.47 3.93 9.15
N ILE A 47 -10.70 3.20 8.34
CA ILE A 47 -9.70 3.78 7.43
C ILE A 47 -10.38 4.66 6.37
N GLY A 48 -11.46 4.17 5.77
CA GLY A 48 -12.24 4.91 4.78
C GLY A 48 -12.78 6.22 5.34
N ASP A 49 -13.38 6.19 6.53
CA ASP A 49 -13.94 7.38 7.19
C ASP A 49 -12.83 8.37 7.59
N PHE A 50 -11.68 7.87 8.07
CA PHE A 50 -10.49 8.70 8.30
C PHE A 50 -10.03 9.39 7.01
N ILE A 51 -9.93 8.68 5.89
CA ILE A 51 -9.50 9.29 4.61
C ILE A 51 -10.55 10.28 4.09
N ALA A 52 -11.83 9.90 4.09
CA ALA A 52 -12.93 10.71 3.58
C ALA A 52 -13.06 12.04 4.35
N SER A 53 -12.98 11.99 5.68
CA SER A 53 -13.04 13.20 6.52
C SER A 53 -11.93 14.21 6.22
N HIS A 54 -10.74 13.74 5.86
CA HIS A 54 -9.61 14.60 5.46
C HIS A 54 -9.64 14.97 3.97
N ALA A 55 -10.34 14.21 3.13
CA ALA A 55 -10.52 14.52 1.72
C ALA A 55 -11.60 15.58 1.46
N LYS A 56 -12.57 15.68 2.37
CA LYS A 56 -13.74 16.56 2.26
C LYS A 56 -13.37 18.02 1.99
N GLY A 57 -14.11 18.66 1.08
CA GLY A 57 -14.04 20.09 0.79
C GLY A 57 -12.75 20.55 0.10
N ARG A 58 -11.93 19.62 -0.41
CA ARG A 58 -10.62 19.91 -1.01
C ARG A 58 -10.56 19.59 -2.50
N SER A 59 -11.69 19.71 -3.19
CA SER A 59 -11.82 19.50 -4.65
C SER A 59 -11.24 20.66 -5.48
N HIS A 60 -10.52 21.60 -4.88
CA HIS A 60 -9.90 22.70 -5.61
C HIS A 60 -8.66 22.22 -6.37
N ILE A 61 -8.59 22.55 -7.65
CA ILE A 61 -7.60 22.06 -8.63
C ILE A 61 -6.15 22.34 -8.20
N GLU A 62 -5.93 23.39 -7.39
CA GLU A 62 -4.59 23.82 -6.97
C GLU A 62 -4.04 23.06 -5.76
N VAL A 63 -4.86 22.31 -5.02
CA VAL A 63 -4.39 21.59 -3.82
C VAL A 63 -4.55 20.09 -4.01
N LYS A 64 -3.43 19.38 -4.07
CA LYS A 64 -3.46 17.93 -4.27
C LYS A 64 -3.45 17.21 -2.93
N ILE A 65 -4.50 16.43 -2.64
CA ILE A 65 -4.45 15.48 -1.53
C ILE A 65 -3.47 14.36 -1.85
N GLN A 66 -2.68 13.95 -0.86
CA GLN A 66 -1.84 12.77 -0.94
C GLN A 66 -2.16 11.86 0.24
N VAL A 67 -2.63 10.65 -0.06
CA VAL A 67 -2.86 9.59 0.92
C VAL A 67 -1.80 8.52 0.71
N GLU A 68 -0.96 8.31 1.71
CA GLU A 68 0.15 7.36 1.69
C GLU A 68 0.12 6.48 2.95
N ALA A 69 0.29 5.16 2.76
CA ALA A 69 0.58 4.21 3.82
C ALA A 69 2.09 3.92 3.82
N LYS A 70 2.73 3.98 4.99
CA LYS A 70 4.16 3.71 5.15
C LYS A 70 4.37 2.50 6.03
N ILE A 71 5.33 1.66 5.67
CA ILE A 71 5.74 0.51 6.47
C ILE A 71 6.91 0.91 7.36
N GLY A 72 6.86 0.53 8.63
CA GLY A 72 7.84 0.94 9.61
C GLY A 72 7.61 0.30 10.97
N ARG A 73 7.90 1.03 12.04
CA ARG A 73 7.66 0.57 13.42
C ARG A 73 7.01 1.66 14.25
N ILE A 74 6.07 1.27 15.09
CA ILE A 74 5.50 2.15 16.12
C ILE A 74 6.33 1.97 17.38
N ILE A 75 6.90 3.06 17.88
CA ILE A 75 7.79 3.06 19.04
C ILE A 75 7.12 3.78 20.20
N ASP A 76 7.09 3.14 21.37
CA ASP A 76 6.72 3.78 22.63
C ASP A 76 7.80 4.82 23.01
N THR A 77 7.41 6.08 23.15
CA THR A 77 8.34 7.19 23.41
C THR A 77 8.95 7.14 24.81
N ARG A 78 8.34 6.42 25.76
CA ARG A 78 8.87 6.25 27.12
C ARG A 78 9.96 5.18 27.18
N THR A 79 9.76 4.06 26.48
CA THR A 79 10.70 2.92 26.52
C THR A 79 11.70 2.93 25.37
N ASN A 80 11.42 3.71 24.33
CA ASN A 80 12.17 3.72 23.08
C ASN A 80 12.24 2.34 22.40
N GLN A 81 11.28 1.46 22.69
CA GLN A 81 11.13 0.13 22.11
C GLN A 81 9.89 0.06 21.25
N ARG A 82 9.85 -0.90 20.31
CA ARG A 82 8.63 -1.17 19.54
C ARG A 82 7.48 -1.39 20.52
N LEU A 83 6.37 -0.71 20.23
CA LEU A 83 5.16 -0.74 21.04
C LEU A 83 4.72 -2.19 21.30
N ALA A 84 4.35 -2.48 22.54
CA ALA A 84 3.79 -3.76 22.93
C ALA A 84 2.42 -3.51 23.58
N LEU A 85 1.37 -4.06 22.97
CA LEU A 85 -0.02 -3.98 23.45
C LEU A 85 -0.59 -5.38 23.68
N PRO A 86 -1.51 -5.56 24.64
CA PRO A 86 -2.16 -6.84 24.90
C PRO A 86 -3.25 -7.17 23.86
N VAL A 87 -2.92 -7.07 22.56
CA VAL A 87 -3.81 -7.36 21.43
C VAL A 87 -3.21 -8.45 20.53
N ARG A 88 -4.06 -9.23 19.88
CA ARG A 88 -3.64 -10.40 19.07
C ARG A 88 -3.80 -10.19 17.57
N SER A 89 -4.36 -9.08 17.13
CA SER A 89 -4.66 -8.77 15.75
C SER A 89 -4.17 -7.37 15.38
N GLU A 90 -4.07 -7.12 14.07
CA GLU A 90 -3.89 -5.78 13.53
C GLU A 90 -4.91 -4.82 14.17
N THR A 91 -4.44 -3.67 14.64
CA THR A 91 -5.24 -2.75 15.46
C THR A 91 -4.93 -1.30 15.08
N ILE A 92 -5.96 -0.52 14.75
CA ILE A 92 -5.88 0.93 14.58
C ILE A 92 -5.69 1.57 15.96
N LEU A 93 -4.65 2.38 16.11
CA LEU A 93 -4.29 3.01 17.37
C LEU A 93 -4.93 4.39 17.51
N ASN A 94 -5.40 4.67 18.73
CA ASN A 94 -5.79 6.00 19.18
C ASN A 94 -5.15 6.26 20.55
N ILE A 95 -3.81 6.31 20.59
CA ILE A 95 -3.03 6.49 21.82
C ILE A 95 -1.96 7.56 21.62
N SER A 96 -1.61 8.25 22.71
CA SER A 96 -0.47 9.17 22.76
C SER A 96 0.79 8.43 23.23
N GLY A 97 1.93 9.13 23.28
CA GLY A 97 3.19 8.54 23.76
C GLY A 97 3.81 7.55 22.77
N VAL A 98 3.46 7.66 21.49
CA VAL A 98 4.05 6.87 20.41
C VAL A 98 4.62 7.76 19.32
N ARG A 99 5.62 7.24 18.60
CA ARG A 99 6.09 7.80 17.34
C ARG A 99 6.17 6.68 16.30
N PHE A 100 6.08 7.06 15.03
CA PHE A 100 6.30 6.13 13.93
C PHE A 100 7.68 6.36 13.32
N GLU A 101 8.41 5.26 13.12
CA GLU A 101 9.69 5.26 12.42
C GLU A 101 9.51 4.60 11.06
N SER A 102 9.48 5.44 10.02
CA SER A 102 9.43 5.01 8.63
C SER A 102 10.83 4.60 8.17
N ASN A 103 11.24 3.38 8.52
CA ASN A 103 12.52 2.83 8.11
C ASN A 103 12.48 1.30 8.10
N MET A 104 13.36 0.69 7.32
CA MET A 104 13.62 -0.75 7.32
C MET A 104 15.11 -1.04 7.16
N THR A 105 15.50 -2.29 7.38
CA THR A 105 16.89 -2.70 7.13
C THR A 105 17.18 -2.76 5.63
N LEU A 106 18.46 -2.66 5.25
CA LEU A 106 18.88 -2.86 3.86
C LEU A 106 18.46 -4.23 3.32
N GLU A 107 18.46 -5.26 4.18
CA GLU A 107 18.02 -6.61 3.81
C GLU A 107 16.52 -6.66 3.48
N GLN A 108 15.67 -6.03 4.32
CA GLN A 108 14.23 -5.90 4.07
C GLN A 108 13.98 -5.14 2.76
N HIS A 109 14.70 -4.04 2.53
CA HIS A 109 14.60 -3.27 1.29
C HIS A 109 14.98 -4.11 0.07
N ALA A 110 16.10 -4.84 0.12
CA ALA A 110 16.53 -5.71 -0.96
C ALA A 110 15.54 -6.86 -1.21
N HIS A 111 14.89 -7.37 -0.16
CA HIS A 111 13.84 -8.37 -0.28
C HIS A 111 12.62 -7.83 -1.02
N TYR A 112 12.10 -6.67 -0.63
CA TYR A 112 10.97 -6.05 -1.33
C TYR A 112 11.31 -5.72 -2.78
N ASN A 113 12.52 -5.26 -3.07
CA ASN A 113 12.97 -5.01 -4.44
C ASN A 113 12.87 -6.28 -5.30
N ARG A 114 13.40 -7.41 -4.81
CA ARG A 114 13.31 -8.71 -5.52
C ARG A 114 11.87 -9.16 -5.70
N LEU A 115 11.05 -9.06 -4.65
CA LEU A 115 9.65 -9.45 -4.69
C LEU A 115 8.86 -8.64 -5.72
N LEU A 116 8.99 -7.31 -5.69
CA LEU A 116 8.25 -6.41 -6.57
C LEU A 116 8.72 -6.54 -8.03
N ASN A 117 10.03 -6.66 -8.29
CA ASN A 117 10.55 -6.91 -9.64
C ASN A 117 10.07 -8.26 -10.20
N GLY A 118 10.07 -9.33 -9.38
CA GLY A 118 9.53 -10.62 -9.80
C GLY A 118 8.04 -10.56 -10.17
N ARG A 119 7.26 -9.71 -9.49
CA ARG A 119 5.86 -9.45 -9.86
C ARG A 119 5.74 -8.65 -11.16
N VAL A 120 6.60 -7.65 -11.39
CA VAL A 120 6.66 -6.93 -12.68
C VAL A 120 6.92 -7.92 -13.82
N GLU A 121 7.92 -8.80 -13.70
CA GLU A 121 8.23 -9.81 -14.71
C GLU A 121 7.05 -10.75 -14.96
N THR A 122 6.46 -11.30 -13.88
CA THR A 122 5.32 -12.21 -13.97
C THR A 122 4.13 -11.55 -14.67
N THR A 123 3.77 -10.34 -14.28
CA THR A 123 2.58 -9.66 -14.80
C THR A 123 2.77 -9.12 -16.23
N ASN A 124 4.01 -8.91 -16.67
CA ASN A 124 4.29 -8.50 -18.04
C ASN A 124 4.43 -9.67 -19.03
N SER A 125 4.34 -10.91 -18.56
CA SER A 125 4.30 -12.09 -19.43
C SER A 125 3.08 -12.08 -20.36
N SER A 126 3.22 -12.65 -21.57
CA SER A 126 2.22 -12.55 -22.63
C SER A 126 0.86 -13.15 -22.27
N ASN A 127 0.82 -14.14 -21.37
CA ASN A 127 -0.38 -14.88 -21.00
C ASN A 127 -0.93 -14.48 -19.62
N TYR A 128 -0.45 -13.37 -19.03
CA TYR A 128 -0.93 -12.93 -17.74
C TYR A 128 -2.37 -12.38 -17.86
N PRO A 129 -3.36 -12.97 -17.18
CA PRO A 129 -4.78 -12.66 -17.42
C PRO A 129 -5.29 -11.42 -16.66
N HIS A 130 -4.43 -10.76 -15.87
CA HIS A 130 -4.83 -9.64 -15.00
C HIS A 130 -4.07 -8.35 -15.33
N ALA A 131 -4.38 -7.27 -14.61
CA ALA A 131 -3.72 -5.98 -14.77
C ALA A 131 -2.21 -6.06 -14.55
N LYS A 132 -1.45 -5.44 -15.46
CA LYS A 132 0.02 -5.42 -15.43
C LYS A 132 0.54 -4.45 -14.37
N ILE A 133 1.74 -4.72 -13.87
CA ILE A 133 2.47 -3.79 -13.00
C ILE A 133 3.46 -3.00 -13.85
N GLY A 134 3.34 -1.67 -13.81
CA GLY A 134 4.32 -0.75 -14.39
C GLY A 134 5.49 -0.50 -13.45
N TYR A 135 6.66 -0.19 -14.01
CA TYR A 135 7.89 0.05 -13.27
C TYR A 135 8.59 1.32 -13.77
N SER A 136 9.10 2.13 -12.85
CA SER A 136 10.03 3.22 -13.16
C SER A 136 11.07 3.40 -12.05
N HIS A 137 12.21 4.00 -12.40
CA HIS A 137 13.31 4.24 -11.49
C HIS A 137 13.74 5.71 -11.63
N THR A 138 13.65 6.46 -10.54
CA THR A 138 14.04 7.88 -10.52
C THR A 138 15.09 8.13 -9.46
N ARG A 139 15.97 9.10 -9.76
CA ARG A 139 16.89 9.67 -8.78
C ARG A 139 16.68 11.16 -8.71
N VAL A 140 16.36 11.65 -7.52
CA VAL A 140 16.00 13.04 -7.30
C VAL A 140 16.74 13.61 -6.10
N VAL A 141 16.92 14.93 -6.12
CA VAL A 141 17.41 15.70 -4.98
C VAL A 141 16.25 16.54 -4.47
N ASP A 142 15.87 16.31 -3.22
CA ASP A 142 14.95 17.16 -2.49
C ASP A 142 15.75 18.24 -1.76
N SER A 143 15.46 19.50 -2.03
CA SER A 143 15.94 20.67 -1.29
C SER A 143 14.80 21.25 -0.45
N PHE A 144 15.08 21.51 0.83
CA PHE A 144 14.12 22.09 1.75
C PHE A 144 14.45 23.54 2.04
N HIS A 145 13.40 24.35 2.12
CA HIS A 145 13.48 25.79 2.32
C HIS A 145 12.50 26.23 3.41
N PRO A 146 12.69 27.45 3.97
CA PRO A 146 11.73 28.01 4.91
C PRO A 146 10.33 28.04 4.29
N SER A 147 9.35 27.45 4.98
CA SER A 147 7.98 27.43 4.48
C SER A 147 7.29 28.77 4.77
N PRO A 148 6.62 29.39 3.78
CA PRO A 148 5.82 30.58 4.01
C PRO A 148 4.46 30.27 4.63
N SER A 149 4.10 28.99 4.80
CA SER A 149 2.81 28.61 5.37
C SER A 149 2.77 28.92 6.87
N PRO A 150 1.65 29.46 7.38
CA PRO A 150 1.47 29.67 8.82
C PRO A 150 1.27 28.36 9.59
N ARG A 151 1.12 27.21 8.91
CA ARG A 151 0.92 25.93 9.58
C ARG A 151 2.22 25.41 10.17
N PRO A 152 2.23 25.02 11.46
CA PRO A 152 3.42 24.45 12.06
C PRO A 152 3.83 23.15 11.35
N ASN A 153 5.14 23.00 11.10
CA ASN A 153 5.75 21.85 10.42
C ASN A 153 5.40 21.69 8.92
N SER A 154 4.85 22.71 8.26
CA SER A 154 4.84 22.74 6.80
C SER A 154 6.27 22.74 6.27
N LYS A 155 6.49 22.03 5.16
CA LYS A 155 7.81 21.95 4.53
C LYS A 155 7.69 22.39 3.09
N LEU A 156 8.42 23.44 2.70
CA LEU A 156 8.60 23.77 1.30
C LEU A 156 9.71 22.88 0.74
N ARG A 157 9.36 22.06 -0.25
CA ARG A 157 10.25 21.09 -0.89
C ARG A 157 10.34 21.42 -2.37
N LEU A 158 11.57 21.57 -2.84
CA LEU A 158 11.92 21.63 -4.25
C LEU A 158 12.59 20.32 -4.67
N THR A 159 11.99 19.59 -5.59
CA THR A 159 12.47 18.32 -6.12
C THR A 159 13.10 18.54 -7.50
N ARG A 160 14.35 18.11 -7.67
CA ARG A 160 15.06 18.17 -8.95
C ARG A 160 15.53 16.79 -9.39
N ASP A 161 15.53 16.56 -10.69
CA ASP A 161 16.18 15.38 -11.27
C ASP A 161 17.69 15.42 -10.98
N GLU A 162 18.24 14.35 -10.42
CA GLU A 162 19.65 14.35 -9.98
C GLU A 162 20.62 14.51 -11.16
N ARG A 163 20.27 13.97 -12.34
CA ARG A 163 21.15 13.95 -13.51
C ARG A 163 21.12 15.25 -14.29
N THR A 164 19.93 15.81 -14.49
CA THR A 164 19.70 16.97 -15.37
C THR A 164 19.57 18.29 -14.61
N GLY A 165 19.30 18.24 -13.29
CA GLY A 165 19.03 19.43 -12.48
C GLY A 165 17.66 20.09 -12.76
N ALA A 166 16.87 19.51 -13.67
CA ALA A 166 15.55 20.00 -14.02
C ALA A 166 14.60 19.96 -12.82
N VAL A 167 13.81 21.01 -12.63
CA VAL A 167 12.77 21.05 -11.60
C VAL A 167 11.68 20.05 -11.98
N GLN A 168 11.40 19.10 -11.08
CA GLN A 168 10.30 18.15 -11.24
C GLN A 168 9.06 18.61 -10.48
N GLU A 169 9.23 19.14 -9.28
CA GLU A 169 8.14 19.53 -8.41
C GLU A 169 8.62 20.58 -7.41
N CYS A 170 7.77 21.56 -7.08
CA CYS A 170 7.99 22.47 -5.97
C CYS A 170 6.67 22.62 -5.21
N VAL A 171 6.65 22.16 -3.95
CA VAL A 171 5.41 22.07 -3.16
C VAL A 171 5.62 22.49 -1.71
N ILE A 172 4.58 23.05 -1.13
CA ILE A 172 4.42 23.10 0.33
C ILE A 172 3.61 21.86 0.73
N LYS A 173 4.25 20.92 1.42
CA LYS A 173 3.60 19.73 1.97
C LYS A 173 3.11 20.02 3.38
N GLU A 174 1.81 19.89 3.61
CA GLU A 174 1.17 20.04 4.91
C GLU A 174 0.46 18.75 5.30
N ARG A 175 0.72 18.26 6.51
CA ARG A 175 0.05 17.06 7.01
C ARG A 175 -1.29 17.43 7.62
N LEU A 176 -2.35 16.79 7.15
CA LEU A 176 -3.70 16.96 7.69
C LEU A 176 -3.96 16.03 8.86
N GLY A 177 -3.46 14.80 8.79
CA GLY A 177 -3.66 13.79 9.83
C GLY A 177 -2.90 12.51 9.54
N ASN A 178 -2.82 11.64 10.54
CA ASN A 178 -2.33 10.28 10.39
C ASN A 178 -3.06 9.32 11.35
N ILE A 179 -3.09 8.05 10.98
CA ILE A 179 -3.46 6.94 11.88
C ILE A 179 -2.35 5.89 11.87
N ASP A 180 -2.09 5.33 13.04
CA ASP A 180 -1.08 4.30 13.26
C ASP A 180 -1.77 2.94 13.40
N ILE A 181 -1.23 1.92 12.75
CA ILE A 181 -1.77 0.56 12.79
C ILE A 181 -0.69 -0.37 13.34
N PHE A 182 -0.97 -0.93 14.51
CA PHE A 182 -0.10 -1.89 15.18
C PHE A 182 -0.37 -3.31 14.71
N CYS A 183 0.70 -4.04 14.38
CA CYS A 183 0.63 -5.40 13.85
C CYS A 183 1.36 -6.38 14.79
N PRO A 184 0.69 -6.95 15.81
CA PRO A 184 1.34 -7.80 16.83
C PRO A 184 1.90 -9.12 16.28
N ARG A 185 1.43 -9.58 15.11
CA ARG A 185 1.87 -10.84 14.47
C ARG A 185 2.98 -10.66 13.44
N HIS A 186 3.37 -9.41 13.16
CA HIS A 186 4.39 -9.07 12.18
C HIS A 186 5.48 -8.24 12.87
N ASN A 187 6.64 -8.13 12.25
CA ASN A 187 7.79 -7.39 12.79
C ASN A 187 7.84 -5.91 12.34
N VAL A 188 6.88 -5.52 11.50
CA VAL A 188 6.62 -4.16 11.06
C VAL A 188 5.19 -3.77 11.40
N ASP A 189 4.99 -2.47 11.58
CA ASP A 189 3.73 -1.77 11.72
C ASP A 189 3.54 -0.86 10.50
N TRP A 190 2.42 -0.15 10.41
CA TRP A 190 2.21 0.79 9.33
C TRP A 190 1.43 2.03 9.75
N ARG A 191 1.62 3.12 9.01
CA ARG A 191 0.97 4.42 9.25
C ARG A 191 0.32 4.89 7.97
N ILE A 192 -0.93 5.33 8.04
CA ILE A 192 -1.57 6.09 6.96
C ILE A 192 -1.42 7.58 7.28
N SER A 193 -0.94 8.35 6.32
CA SER A 193 -0.83 9.80 6.39
C SER A 193 -1.64 10.45 5.28
N VAL A 194 -2.45 11.44 5.63
CA VAL A 194 -3.13 12.31 4.67
C VAL A 194 -2.45 13.67 4.70
N ASN A 195 -1.95 14.09 3.54
CA ASN A 195 -1.28 15.37 3.35
C ASN A 195 -1.98 16.15 2.25
N VAL A 196 -1.71 17.46 2.21
CA VAL A 196 -1.93 18.28 1.02
C VAL A 196 -0.58 18.74 0.50
N GLU A 197 -0.42 18.70 -0.81
CA GLU A 197 0.71 19.26 -1.54
C GLU A 197 0.19 20.44 -2.35
N ILE A 198 0.66 21.64 -2.00
CA ILE A 198 0.30 22.90 -2.63
C ILE A 198 1.45 23.26 -3.58
N PRO A 199 1.27 23.23 -4.91
CA PRO A 199 2.27 23.66 -5.86
C PRO A 199 2.61 25.14 -5.62
N VAL A 200 3.91 25.44 -5.64
CA VAL A 200 4.42 26.81 -5.51
C VAL A 200 5.56 27.02 -6.48
N ASP A 201 5.86 28.27 -6.80
CA ASP A 201 7.03 28.58 -7.62
C ASP A 201 8.33 28.21 -6.88
N PRO A 202 9.40 27.86 -7.61
CA PRO A 202 10.70 27.62 -7.00
C PRO A 202 11.16 28.82 -6.16
N PRO A 203 11.54 28.61 -4.89
CA PRO A 203 11.90 29.71 -4.01
C PRO A 203 13.28 30.29 -4.35
N GLU A 204 13.48 31.57 -4.07
CA GLU A 204 14.80 32.22 -4.10
C GLU A 204 15.54 32.14 -2.75
N THR A 205 14.88 31.64 -1.72
CA THR A 205 15.44 31.52 -0.36
C THR A 205 16.57 30.49 -0.28
N ALA A 206 17.47 30.67 0.68
CA ALA A 206 18.53 29.70 0.96
C ALA A 206 17.97 28.29 1.26
N VAL A 207 18.71 27.27 0.87
CA VAL A 207 18.41 25.87 1.16
C VAL A 207 18.79 25.59 2.62
N GLU A 208 17.85 25.08 3.42
CA GLU A 208 18.10 24.67 4.81
C GLU A 208 18.85 23.34 4.86
N TYR A 209 18.39 22.34 4.09
CA TYR A 209 19.04 21.04 3.95
C TYR A 209 18.61 20.34 2.66
N THR A 210 19.41 19.37 2.24
CA THR A 210 19.12 18.52 1.08
C THR A 210 19.16 17.04 1.44
N ARG A 211 18.45 16.25 0.64
CA ARG A 211 18.56 14.78 0.66
C ARG A 211 18.46 14.24 -0.77
N ARG A 212 19.12 13.13 -1.02
CA ARG A 212 19.04 12.40 -2.28
C ARG A 212 18.08 11.22 -2.11
N LYS A 213 17.27 10.96 -3.12
CA LYS A 213 16.34 9.83 -3.15
C LYS A 213 16.61 9.00 -4.38
N ASP A 214 16.84 7.71 -4.16
CA ASP A 214 16.83 6.67 -5.18
C ASP A 214 15.53 5.88 -5.03
N ARG A 215 14.61 6.00 -5.99
CA ARG A 215 13.23 5.51 -5.88
C ARG A 215 12.88 4.54 -7.00
N LEU A 216 12.49 3.34 -6.59
CA LEU A 216 11.88 2.32 -7.44
C LEU A 216 10.37 2.42 -7.27
N THR A 217 9.66 2.73 -8.35
CA THR A 217 8.23 2.99 -8.36
C THR A 217 7.52 1.89 -9.12
N TYR A 218 6.55 1.25 -8.47
CA TYR A 218 5.70 0.22 -9.06
C TYR A 218 4.26 0.73 -9.11
N THR A 219 3.61 0.63 -10.27
CA THR A 219 2.23 1.12 -10.45
C THR A 219 1.30 -0.03 -10.82
N HIS A 220 0.18 -0.14 -10.11
CA HIS A 220 -0.82 -1.16 -10.36
C HIS A 220 -2.22 -0.60 -10.07
N GLN A 221 -3.03 -0.49 -11.13
CA GLN A 221 -4.37 0.10 -11.07
C GLN A 221 -4.34 1.49 -10.42
N ALA A 222 -5.12 1.73 -9.37
CA ALA A 222 -5.22 3.00 -8.65
C ALA A 222 -4.05 3.28 -7.70
N PHE A 223 -3.09 2.35 -7.55
CA PHE A 223 -2.07 2.42 -6.51
C PHE A 223 -0.67 2.51 -7.09
N ARG A 224 0.21 3.14 -6.31
CA ARG A 224 1.64 3.19 -6.54
C ARG A 224 2.35 2.73 -5.27
N ILE A 225 3.38 1.90 -5.45
CA ILE A 225 4.24 1.40 -4.39
C ILE A 225 5.63 1.98 -4.64
N ASP A 226 6.13 2.76 -3.70
CA ASP A 226 7.45 3.38 -3.77
C ASP A 226 8.40 2.69 -2.80
N LEU A 227 9.47 2.10 -3.33
CA LEU A 227 10.58 1.59 -2.54
C LEU A 227 11.74 2.60 -2.70
N THR A 228 12.03 3.34 -1.63
CA THR A 228 12.91 4.51 -1.68
C THR A 228 14.09 4.34 -0.72
N GLN A 229 15.30 4.52 -1.24
CA GLN A 229 16.48 4.79 -0.43
C GLN A 229 16.67 6.30 -0.31
N VAL A 230 16.76 6.78 0.92
CA VAL A 230 16.97 8.19 1.24
C VAL A 230 18.37 8.36 1.82
N ASN A 231 19.17 9.24 1.22
CA ASN A 231 20.47 9.62 1.74
C ASN A 231 20.39 11.09 2.20
N GLY A 232 20.55 11.34 3.50
CA GLY A 232 20.85 12.70 3.98
C GLY A 232 22.09 13.20 3.24
N GLY A 233 22.04 14.41 2.67
CA GLY A 233 23.16 14.95 1.91
C GLY A 233 24.44 15.10 2.74
N GLU A 234 25.44 15.80 2.20
CA GLU A 234 26.77 15.97 2.84
C GLU A 234 26.71 16.50 4.30
N GLN A 235 25.63 17.19 4.66
CA GLN A 235 25.43 17.76 5.99
C GLN A 235 24.95 16.74 7.04
N ASP A 236 24.41 15.58 6.64
CA ASP A 236 23.98 14.54 7.58
C ASP A 236 24.01 13.12 6.97
N PRO A 237 25.21 12.54 6.78
CA PRO A 237 25.38 11.19 6.22
C PRO A 237 24.74 10.08 7.05
N SER A 238 24.40 10.36 8.31
CA SER A 238 23.80 9.40 9.24
C SER A 238 22.32 9.09 8.95
N LYS A 239 21.68 9.88 8.08
CA LYS A 239 20.28 9.71 7.65
C LYS A 239 20.12 8.84 6.41
N LEU A 240 20.87 7.74 6.31
CA LEU A 240 20.56 6.67 5.36
C LEU A 240 19.29 5.94 5.84
N GLY A 241 18.21 6.05 5.07
CA GLY A 241 16.93 5.43 5.36
C GLY A 241 16.42 4.60 4.18
N HIS A 242 15.64 3.58 4.48
CA HIS A 242 15.00 2.71 3.49
C HIS A 242 13.50 2.73 3.79
N GLU A 243 12.71 3.25 2.86
CA GLU A 243 11.29 3.50 3.03
C GLU A 243 10.49 2.67 2.02
N LEU A 244 9.31 2.19 2.43
CA LEU A 244 8.34 1.55 1.56
C LEU A 244 6.98 2.18 1.80
N GLU A 245 6.41 2.72 0.72
CA GLU A 245 5.19 3.52 0.75
C GLU A 245 4.18 2.94 -0.27
N VAL A 246 2.90 2.94 0.07
CA VAL A 246 1.79 2.67 -0.85
C VAL A 246 0.92 3.92 -0.90
N GLU A 247 0.61 4.42 -2.08
CA GLU A 247 -0.19 5.64 -2.25
C GLU A 247 -1.28 5.46 -3.31
N PHE A 248 -2.31 6.30 -3.21
CA PHE A 248 -3.27 6.49 -4.29
C PHE A 248 -2.66 7.36 -5.38
N ARG A 249 -2.76 6.91 -6.64
CA ARG A 249 -2.21 7.63 -7.80
C ARG A 249 -3.04 8.85 -8.17
N ASP A 250 -4.36 8.71 -8.06
CA ASP A 250 -5.33 9.72 -8.48
C ASP A 250 -6.08 10.29 -7.27
N ALA A 251 -5.55 11.40 -6.78
CA ALA A 251 -6.13 12.14 -5.67
C ALA A 251 -7.50 12.76 -6.00
N VAL A 252 -7.70 13.14 -7.26
CA VAL A 252 -8.95 13.75 -7.73
C VAL A 252 -10.04 12.70 -7.72
N GLU A 253 -9.75 11.51 -8.26
CA GLU A 253 -10.68 10.39 -8.25
C GLU A 253 -11.00 9.92 -6.84
N LEU A 254 -9.99 9.79 -5.96
CA LEU A 254 -10.23 9.44 -4.56
C LEU A 254 -11.18 10.43 -3.87
N THR A 255 -10.99 11.73 -4.09
CA THR A 255 -11.84 12.79 -3.51
C THR A 255 -13.25 12.76 -4.11
N ARG A 256 -13.37 12.48 -5.41
CA ARG A 256 -14.65 12.31 -6.10
C ARG A 256 -15.42 11.13 -5.52
N LEU A 257 -14.77 9.98 -5.34
CA LEU A 257 -15.37 8.78 -4.76
C LEU A 257 -15.79 8.99 -3.31
N ALA A 258 -14.98 9.68 -2.50
CA ALA A 258 -15.34 10.05 -1.13
C ALA A 258 -16.62 10.93 -1.10
N THR A 259 -16.73 11.88 -2.03
CA THR A 259 -17.91 12.73 -2.16
C THR A 259 -19.16 11.93 -2.58
N ILE A 260 -19.00 10.96 -3.50
CA ILE A 260 -20.08 10.07 -3.92
C ILE A 260 -20.56 9.22 -2.74
N LYS A 261 -19.66 8.66 -1.93
CA LYS A 261 -20.04 7.91 -0.73
C LYS A 261 -20.94 8.72 0.22
N GLU A 262 -20.67 10.01 0.40
CA GLU A 262 -21.48 10.88 1.26
C GLU A 262 -22.83 11.27 0.61
N THR A 263 -22.85 11.53 -0.70
CA THR A 263 -23.99 12.15 -1.39
C THR A 263 -24.91 11.16 -2.09
N GLN A 264 -24.41 9.97 -2.44
CA GLN A 264 -25.09 8.90 -3.19
C GLN A 264 -24.75 7.55 -2.55
N PRO A 265 -25.34 7.23 -1.38
CA PRO A 265 -25.00 6.02 -0.60
C PRO A 265 -25.10 4.71 -1.40
N GLU A 266 -26.01 4.63 -2.36
CA GLU A 266 -26.20 3.49 -3.26
C GLU A 266 -25.00 3.22 -4.17
N SER A 267 -24.18 4.24 -4.43
CA SER A 267 -22.95 4.15 -5.24
C SER A 267 -21.67 4.23 -4.37
N GLY A 268 -21.81 4.37 -3.05
CA GLY A 268 -20.69 4.50 -2.12
C GLY A 268 -19.79 3.26 -2.04
N TRP A 269 -20.27 2.11 -2.49
CA TRP A 269 -19.52 0.85 -2.52
C TRP A 269 -18.22 0.94 -3.32
N VAL A 270 -18.14 1.79 -4.35
CA VAL A 270 -16.92 1.97 -5.16
C VAL A 270 -15.78 2.58 -4.33
N TYR A 271 -16.12 3.49 -3.41
CA TYR A 271 -15.15 4.03 -2.47
C TYR A 271 -14.72 2.95 -1.46
N ASP A 272 -15.66 2.16 -0.95
CA ASP A 272 -15.33 1.09 0.00
C ASP A 272 -14.43 0.02 -0.64
N GLU A 273 -14.66 -0.30 -1.92
CA GLU A 273 -13.81 -1.22 -2.69
C GLU A 273 -12.38 -0.68 -2.85
N ILE A 274 -12.19 0.58 -3.25
CA ILE A 274 -10.84 1.12 -3.44
C ILE A 274 -10.07 1.21 -2.12
N ILE A 275 -10.75 1.50 -1.00
CA ILE A 275 -10.13 1.48 0.35
C ILE A 275 -9.79 0.05 0.76
N HIS A 276 -10.67 -0.91 0.49
CA HIS A 276 -10.40 -2.33 0.75
C HIS A 276 -9.16 -2.83 -0.01
N VAL A 277 -9.05 -2.51 -1.30
CA VAL A 277 -7.87 -2.90 -2.10
C VAL A 277 -6.60 -2.18 -1.61
N PHE A 278 -6.70 -0.90 -1.21
CA PHE A 278 -5.58 -0.17 -0.59
C PHE A 278 -5.04 -0.89 0.65
N VAL A 279 -5.93 -1.23 1.59
CA VAL A 279 -5.58 -1.95 2.82
C VAL A 279 -5.00 -3.33 2.50
N ASN A 280 -5.57 -4.05 1.54
CA ASN A 280 -5.04 -5.36 1.12
C ASN A 280 -3.63 -5.27 0.54
N ASN A 281 -3.33 -4.26 -0.28
CA ASN A 281 -1.98 -4.03 -0.79
C ASN A 281 -0.98 -3.83 0.36
N VAL A 282 -1.33 -3.02 1.37
CA VAL A 282 -0.46 -2.80 2.53
C VAL A 282 -0.30 -4.08 3.36
N ARG A 283 -1.41 -4.80 3.63
CA ARG A 283 -1.39 -6.08 4.37
C ARG A 283 -0.51 -7.13 3.69
N ILE A 284 -0.52 -7.21 2.36
CA ILE A 284 0.36 -8.10 1.60
C ILE A 284 1.82 -7.74 1.85
N LEU A 285 2.19 -6.46 1.80
CA LEU A 285 3.57 -6.03 2.06
C LEU A 285 3.99 -6.30 3.51
N VAL A 286 3.13 -6.02 4.49
CA VAL A 286 3.37 -6.29 5.93
C VAL A 286 3.60 -7.78 6.17
N ARG A 287 2.83 -8.66 5.53
CA ARG A 287 2.97 -10.12 5.65
C ARG A 287 4.27 -10.66 5.03
N ASN A 288 4.84 -9.92 4.08
CA ASN A 288 6.11 -10.25 3.42
C ASN A 288 7.30 -9.45 3.99
N ALA A 289 7.16 -8.85 5.17
CA ALA A 289 8.29 -8.28 5.88
C ALA A 289 9.20 -9.41 6.41
N LEU A 290 10.47 -9.41 6.01
CA LEU A 290 11.52 -10.26 6.61
C LEU A 290 11.77 -9.87 8.05
#